data_AF-X1H9V8-F1
#
_entry.id   AF-X1H9V8-F1
#
_cell.length_a   1.000
_cell.length_b   1.000
_cell.length_c   1.000
_cell.angle_alpha   90.00
_cell.angle_beta   90.00
_cell.angle_gamma   90.00
#
_symmetry.space_group_name_H-M   'P 1'
#
loop_
_entity.id
_entity.type
_entity.pdbx_description
1 polymer ?
#
loop_
_entity_poly.entity_id
_entity_poly.type
_entity_poly.pdbx_seq_one_letter_code
_entity_poly.pdbx_strand_id
1 'polypeptide(L)'
;MLPSRLPNVLLNGGMGIAVGMSTDIPPHNIREVVSACVRLLEEPNTSVEALCEHILGPDYPTDAEVISTPDELLKIYRTGNGMIRMRA
;
A
#
# COMPACT_ATOMS: atom_id res chain seq x y z
N MET A 1 -12.98 17.62 -4.32
CA MET A 1 -12.69 16.21 -4.65
C MET A 1 -12.79 16.01 -6.15
N LEU A 2 -11.92 15.19 -6.73
CA LEU A 2 -11.98 14.80 -8.14
C LEU A 2 -12.54 13.37 -8.24
N PRO A 3 -13.35 13.03 -9.26
CA PRO A 3 -13.95 11.71 -9.42
C PRO A 3 -12.90 10.70 -9.92
N SER A 4 -12.04 10.24 -9.00
CA SER A 4 -11.02 9.24 -9.32
C SER A 4 -11.68 7.87 -9.52
N ARG A 5 -11.44 7.24 -10.67
CA ARG A 5 -11.93 5.87 -10.97
C ARG A 5 -11.12 4.78 -10.26
N LEU A 6 -9.94 5.14 -9.75
CA LEU A 6 -9.01 4.25 -9.08
C LEU A 6 -8.52 4.90 -7.77
N PRO A 7 -8.08 4.11 -6.77
CA PRO A 7 -7.59 4.63 -5.50
C PRO A 7 -6.20 5.28 -5.64
N ASN A 8 -6.17 6.50 -6.20
CA ASN A 8 -4.96 7.22 -6.56
C ASN A 8 -4.02 7.48 -5.36
N VAL A 9 -4.58 7.54 -4.15
CA VAL A 9 -3.83 7.72 -2.90
C VAL A 9 -2.83 6.59 -2.68
N LEU A 10 -3.19 5.34 -3.00
CA LEU A 10 -2.28 4.20 -2.88
C LEU A 10 -1.38 4.06 -4.10
N LEU A 11 -1.90 4.38 -5.30
CA LEU A 11 -1.14 4.22 -6.55
C LEU A 11 0.07 5.15 -6.61
N ASN A 12 -0.15 6.44 -6.36
CA ASN A 12 0.94 7.42 -6.42
C ASN A 12 1.61 7.63 -5.06
N GLY A 13 0.96 7.19 -3.99
CA GLY A 13 1.36 7.56 -2.64
C GLY A 13 1.17 9.05 -2.36
N GLY A 14 1.81 9.51 -1.30
CA GLY A 14 1.81 10.92 -0.92
C GLY A 14 2.64 11.15 0.32
N MET A 15 3.51 12.15 0.26
CA MET A 15 4.29 12.61 1.40
C MET A 15 3.83 14.02 1.79
N GLY A 16 3.58 14.22 3.08
CA GLY A 16 3.12 15.50 3.63
C GLY A 16 3.65 15.72 5.04
N ILE A 17 4.07 16.95 5.32
CA ILE A 17 4.51 17.37 6.66
C ILE A 17 3.68 18.59 7.04
N ALA A 18 3.07 18.54 8.21
CA ALA A 18 2.36 19.66 8.82
C ALA A 18 2.80 19.84 10.27
N VAL A 19 2.23 20.83 10.96
CA VAL A 19 2.68 21.17 12.33
C VAL A 19 2.34 20.05 13.31
N GLY A 20 3.35 19.28 13.71
CA GLY A 20 3.21 18.16 14.64
C GLY A 20 2.72 16.85 14.02
N MET A 21 2.55 16.78 12.69
CA MET A 21 2.10 15.57 12.01
C MET A 21 2.83 15.35 10.69
N SER A 22 3.04 14.09 10.34
CA SER A 22 3.59 13.69 9.04
C SER A 22 2.77 12.54 8.48
N THR A 23 2.68 12.49 7.16
CA THR A 23 2.03 11.42 6.42
C THR A 23 2.97 11.01 5.31
N ASP A 24 3.24 9.71 5.23
CA ASP A 24 4.04 9.12 4.18
C ASP A 24 3.32 7.85 3.72
N ILE A 25 2.81 7.89 2.49
CA ILE A 25 2.09 6.78 1.86
C ILE A 25 2.94 6.35 0.67
N PRO A 26 3.45 5.11 0.67
CA PRO A 26 4.25 4.62 -0.44
C PRO A 26 3.37 4.29 -1.67
N PRO A 27 3.94 4.33 -2.89
CA PRO A 27 3.24 3.93 -4.11
C PRO A 27 3.02 2.42 -4.17
N HIS A 28 2.00 1.99 -4.91
CA HIS A 28 1.60 0.59 -5.07
C HIS A 28 1.22 0.26 -6.51
N ASN A 29 1.35 -1.02 -6.86
CA ASN A 29 1.03 -1.48 -8.19
C ASN A 29 -0.48 -1.38 -8.49
N ILE A 30 -0.81 -0.83 -9.66
CA ILE A 30 -2.21 -0.64 -10.08
C ILE A 30 -2.99 -1.95 -10.21
N ARG A 31 -2.36 -3.03 -10.69
CA ARG A 31 -3.05 -4.31 -10.90
C ARG A 31 -3.35 -4.99 -9.57
N GLU A 32 -2.41 -4.95 -8.65
CA GLU A 32 -2.54 -5.50 -7.30
C GLU A 32 -3.65 -4.79 -6.52
N VAL A 33 -3.63 -3.46 -6.53
CA VAL A 33 -4.63 -2.66 -5.81
C VAL A 33 -6.03 -2.86 -6.40
N VAL A 34 -6.17 -2.90 -7.74
CA VAL A 34 -7.47 -3.18 -8.38
C VAL A 34 -7.96 -4.59 -8.01
N SER A 35 -7.07 -5.60 -8.02
CA SER A 35 -7.43 -6.96 -7.62
C SER A 35 -7.93 -7.02 -6.17
N ALA A 36 -7.25 -6.33 -5.25
CA ALA A 36 -7.68 -6.25 -3.86
C ALA A 36 -9.02 -5.51 -3.70
N CYS A 37 -9.28 -4.47 -4.50
CA CYS A 37 -10.58 -3.80 -4.52
C CYS A 37 -11.70 -4.73 -5.02
N VAL A 38 -11.45 -5.51 -6.08
CA VAL A 38 -12.42 -6.50 -6.58
C VAL A 38 -12.70 -7.55 -5.50
N ARG A 39 -11.66 -8.05 -4.81
CA ARG A 39 -11.79 -8.98 -3.68
C ARG A 39 -12.70 -8.44 -2.57
N LEU A 40 -12.58 -7.15 -2.24
CA LEU A 40 -13.44 -6.48 -1.27
C LEU A 40 -14.88 -6.28 -1.75
N LEU A 41 -15.09 -6.09 -3.05
CA LEU A 41 -16.43 -6.02 -3.62
C LEU A 41 -17.14 -7.37 -3.57
N GLU A 42 -16.40 -8.45 -3.81
CA GLU A 42 -16.93 -9.83 -3.77
C GLU A 42 -17.16 -10.32 -2.33
N GLU A 43 -16.22 -10.06 -1.42
CA GLU A 43 -16.39 -10.36 0.01
C GLU A 43 -16.01 -9.15 0.87
N PRO A 44 -17.00 -8.37 1.34
CA PRO A 44 -16.76 -7.15 2.10
C PRO A 44 -16.06 -7.34 3.46
N ASN A 45 -16.07 -8.56 4.00
CA ASN A 45 -15.46 -8.91 5.29
C ASN A 45 -14.04 -9.50 5.13
N THR A 46 -13.42 -9.33 3.97
CA THR A 46 -12.05 -9.81 3.71
C THR A 46 -11.08 -9.18 4.71
N SER A 47 -10.23 -10.01 5.31
CA SER A 47 -9.24 -9.57 6.28
C SER A 47 -8.02 -8.94 5.59
N VAL A 48 -7.24 -8.14 6.33
CA VAL A 48 -6.05 -7.46 5.76
C VAL A 48 -5.06 -8.47 5.20
N GLU A 49 -4.91 -9.63 5.83
CA GLU A 49 -4.01 -10.71 5.41
C GLU A 49 -4.40 -11.22 4.03
N ALA A 50 -5.70 -11.46 3.80
CA ALA A 50 -6.21 -11.90 2.51
C ALA A 50 -6.09 -10.80 1.44
N LEU A 51 -6.13 -9.52 1.81
CA LEU A 51 -5.83 -8.43 0.86
C LEU A 51 -4.35 -8.36 0.50
N CYS A 52 -3.46 -8.68 1.45
CA CYS A 52 -2.02 -8.79 1.21
C CYS A 52 -1.63 -10.00 0.34
N GLU A 53 -2.55 -10.94 0.07
CA GLU A 53 -2.34 -11.95 -0.99
C GLU A 53 -2.38 -11.34 -2.39
N HIS A 54 -3.07 -10.20 -2.55
CA HIS A 54 -3.13 -9.43 -3.78
C HIS A 54 -2.13 -8.27 -3.82
N ILE A 55 -1.92 -7.60 -2.68
CA ILE A 55 -0.97 -6.49 -2.53
C ILE A 55 0.31 -7.02 -1.89
N LEU A 56 1.31 -7.28 -2.71
CA LEU A 56 2.57 -7.88 -2.28
C LEU A 56 3.41 -6.89 -1.46
N GLY A 57 3.27 -5.60 -1.76
CA GLY A 57 3.95 -4.53 -1.06
C GLY A 57 3.93 -3.21 -1.84
N PRO A 58 4.73 -2.24 -1.39
CA PRO A 58 5.02 -1.03 -2.14
C PRO A 58 5.70 -1.32 -3.48
N ASP A 59 5.28 -0.60 -4.52
CA ASP A 59 5.86 -0.66 -5.87
C ASP A 59 6.47 0.71 -6.19
N TYR A 60 7.77 0.84 -5.93
CA TYR A 60 8.51 2.06 -6.20
C TYR A 60 8.93 2.09 -7.68
N PRO A 61 9.02 3.27 -8.31
CA PRO A 61 9.45 3.40 -9.70
C PRO A 61 10.98 3.21 -9.84
N THR A 62 11.52 2.13 -9.28
CA THR A 62 12.94 1.77 -9.27
C THR A 62 13.07 0.25 -9.37
N ASP A 63 14.21 -0.23 -9.88
CA ASP A 63 14.53 -1.68 -9.88
C ASP A 63 15.08 -2.17 -8.53
N ALA A 64 15.03 -1.32 -7.48
CA ALA A 64 15.53 -1.67 -6.17
C ALA A 64 14.58 -2.65 -5.47
N GLU A 65 15.14 -3.66 -4.81
CA GLU A 65 14.36 -4.68 -4.12
C GLU A 65 13.90 -4.17 -2.76
N VAL A 66 12.62 -4.35 -2.46
CA VAL A 66 12.09 -4.20 -1.11
C VAL A 66 12.52 -5.42 -0.29
N ILE A 67 13.36 -5.19 0.72
CA ILE A 67 13.95 -6.26 1.56
C ILE A 67 13.19 -6.47 2.88
N SER A 68 12.13 -5.69 3.12
CA SER A 68 11.23 -5.89 4.26
C SER A 68 10.54 -7.24 4.16
N THR A 69 10.42 -7.95 5.28
CA THR A 69 9.80 -9.28 5.26
C THR A 69 8.28 -9.17 5.07
N PRO A 70 7.61 -10.21 4.54
CA PRO A 70 6.16 -10.23 4.43
C PRO A 70 5.44 -9.97 5.77
N ASP A 71 5.98 -10.47 6.89
CA ASP A 71 5.44 -10.21 8.23
C ASP A 71 5.56 -8.74 8.65
N GLU A 72 6.68 -8.08 8.30
CA GLU A 72 6.87 -6.65 8.54
C GLU A 72 5.88 -5.83 7.72
N LEU A 73 5.70 -6.16 6.43
CA LEU A 73 4.76 -5.50 5.54
C LEU A 73 3.31 -5.67 6.03
N LEU A 74 2.91 -6.90 6.39
CA LEU A 74 1.58 -7.17 6.95
C LEU A 74 1.33 -6.36 8.23
N LYS A 75 2.33 -6.26 9.11
CA LYS A 75 2.23 -5.44 10.31
C LYS A 75 2.01 -3.97 9.97
N ILE A 76 2.74 -3.43 8.99
CA ILE A 76 2.59 -2.04 8.51
C ILE A 76 1.18 -1.80 7.98
N TYR A 77 0.63 -2.72 7.16
CA TYR A 77 -0.73 -2.58 6.64
C TYR A 77 -1.80 -2.67 7.73
N ARG A 78 -1.59 -3.47 8.78
CA ARG A 78 -2.51 -3.54 9.94
C ARG A 78 -2.46 -2.29 10.81
N THR A 79 -1.28 -1.72 11.06
CA THR A 79 -1.10 -0.59 11.99
C THR A 79 -1.16 0.78 11.30
N GLY A 80 -1.01 0.81 9.97
CA GLY A 80 -0.85 2.03 9.17
C GLY A 80 0.48 2.75 9.40
N ASN A 81 1.42 2.17 10.17
CA ASN A 81 2.69 2.81 10.53
C ASN A 81 3.83 1.79 10.58
N GLY A 82 4.98 2.16 10.02
CA GLY A 82 6.23 1.43 10.17
C GLY A 82 7.26 1.88 9.15
N MET A 83 8.25 1.03 8.87
CA MET A 83 9.38 1.37 8.03
C MET A 83 9.59 0.29 6.97
N ILE A 84 9.63 0.70 5.70
CA ILE A 84 9.97 -0.15 4.56
C ILE A 84 11.44 0.05 4.25
N ARG A 85 12.15 -1.05 3.97
CA ARG A 85 13.58 -1.03 3.63
C ARG A 85 13.76 -1.48 2.18
N MET A 86 14.59 -0.74 1.46
CA MET A 86 14.96 -1.04 0.07
C MET A 86 16.47 -1.22 -0.06
N ARG A 87 16.90 -2.02 -1.03
CA ARG A 87 18.30 -2.22 -1.40
C ARG A 87 18.45 -2.14 -2.91
N ALA A 88 19.50 -1.47 -3.37
CA ALA A 88 19.87 -1.38 -4.78
C ALA A 88 20.72 -2.57 -5.23
#